data_AF-A0A6A4D1I9-F1
#
_entry.id   AF-A0A6A4D1I9-F1
#
_cell.length_a   1.000
_cell.length_b   1.000
_cell.length_c   1.000
_cell.angle_alpha   90.00
_cell.angle_beta   90.00
_cell.angle_gamma   90.00
#
_symmetry.space_group_name_H-M   'P 1'
#
loop_
_entity.id
_entity.type
_entity.pdbx_description
1 polymer ?
#
loop_
_entity_poly.entity_id
_entity_poly.type
_entity_poly.pdbx_seq_one_letter_code
_entity_poly.pdbx_strand_id
1 'polypeptide(L)'
;MMTLVVAQELVPLQDPSEGSLANYGFWIRASLLTAVIAHTAAVQFHYLVDRVKISQTQCVAIACCVGSTFPVLMMHIAAMIVFPIPFIPILTFPVFYVLLIISFRVVAGKGFFRDAAADMDQTIRFVKYISCQVLLIIVYPAYQALFSVAVATNHELVVMLMLPIIKSLIKYLLLRMTTHMEDLTPESVIFTVDFFNALYLATSMQRATSTTTIVTFVALDMFHLVFGLWEQRNL
;
A
#
# COMPACT_ATOMS: atom_id res chain seq x y z
N MET A 1 -12.28 7.49 -6.73
CA MET A 1 -11.56 6.80 -5.65
C MET A 1 -12.48 6.49 -4.48
N MET A 2 -12.94 7.48 -3.71
CA MET A 2 -13.70 7.26 -2.46
C MET A 2 -15.03 6.51 -2.64
N THR A 3 -15.80 6.82 -3.68
CA THR A 3 -17.04 6.10 -4.03
C THR A 3 -16.79 4.63 -4.36
N LEU A 4 -15.70 4.34 -5.05
CA LEU A 4 -15.28 2.99 -5.43
C LEU A 4 -14.85 2.18 -4.19
N VAL A 5 -14.15 2.84 -3.26
CA VAL A 5 -13.76 2.27 -1.96
C VAL A 5 -14.97 1.98 -1.06
N VAL A 6 -16.01 2.82 -1.08
CA VAL A 6 -17.24 2.53 -0.34
C VAL A 6 -18.06 1.45 -1.05
N ALA A 7 -18.12 1.47 -2.38
CA ALA A 7 -18.86 0.48 -3.16
C ALA A 7 -18.29 -0.94 -3.01
N GLN A 8 -16.97 -1.10 -2.92
CA GLN A 8 -16.38 -2.43 -2.67
C GLN A 8 -16.77 -3.00 -1.30
N GLU A 9 -17.06 -2.17 -0.30
CA GLU A 9 -17.50 -2.65 1.02
C GLU A 9 -18.92 -3.23 0.99
N LEU A 10 -19.71 -2.90 -0.03
CA LEU A 10 -21.03 -3.48 -0.26
C LEU A 10 -20.96 -4.92 -0.80
N VAL A 11 -19.81 -5.36 -1.31
CA VAL A 11 -19.63 -6.72 -1.83
C VAL A 11 -19.40 -7.67 -0.65
N PRO A 12 -20.31 -8.60 -0.34
CA PRO A 12 -20.18 -9.45 0.84
C PRO A 12 -18.98 -10.40 0.71
N LEU A 13 -18.27 -10.62 1.81
CA LEU A 13 -17.26 -11.67 1.93
C LEU A 13 -17.94 -12.99 2.31
N GLN A 14 -17.52 -14.08 1.68
CA GLN A 14 -17.98 -15.44 1.98
C GLN A 14 -17.12 -16.06 3.09
N ASP A 15 -17.52 -17.23 3.57
CA ASP A 15 -16.71 -17.99 4.53
C ASP A 15 -15.42 -18.46 3.84
N PRO A 16 -14.23 -18.13 4.40
CA PRO A 16 -12.96 -18.55 3.80
C PRO A 16 -12.78 -20.08 3.74
N SER A 17 -13.49 -20.84 4.57
CA SER A 17 -13.43 -22.31 4.58
C SER A 17 -14.07 -22.97 3.36
N GLU A 18 -14.95 -22.26 2.65
CA GLU A 18 -15.58 -22.73 1.40
C GLU A 18 -14.60 -22.71 0.20
N GLY A 19 -13.39 -22.19 0.40
CA GLY A 19 -12.32 -22.22 -0.58
C GLY A 19 -12.36 -21.09 -1.59
N SER A 20 -11.29 -21.02 -2.40
CA SER A 20 -11.02 -19.90 -3.32
C SER A 20 -12.15 -19.64 -4.31
N LEU A 21 -12.72 -20.69 -4.91
CA LEU A 21 -13.72 -20.56 -5.97
C LEU A 21 -15.10 -20.08 -5.48
N ALA A 22 -15.46 -20.39 -4.23
CA ALA A 22 -16.71 -19.94 -3.62
C ALA A 22 -16.64 -18.46 -3.20
N ASN A 23 -15.44 -17.93 -2.97
CA ASN A 23 -15.19 -16.60 -2.43
C ASN A 23 -15.16 -15.50 -3.50
N TYR A 24 -16.24 -15.37 -4.27
CA TYR A 24 -16.35 -14.38 -5.36
C TYR A 24 -16.18 -12.94 -4.87
N GLY A 25 -16.68 -12.61 -3.67
CA GLY A 25 -16.62 -11.25 -3.14
C GLY A 25 -15.19 -10.80 -2.84
N PHE A 26 -14.36 -11.72 -2.32
CA PHE A 26 -12.94 -11.48 -2.11
C PHE A 26 -12.23 -11.14 -3.44
N TRP A 27 -12.49 -11.92 -4.50
CA TRP A 27 -11.85 -11.71 -5.81
C TRP A 27 -12.32 -10.44 -6.51
N ILE A 28 -13.59 -10.05 -6.36
CA ILE A 28 -14.10 -8.76 -6.86
C ILE A 28 -13.39 -7.59 -6.17
N ARG A 29 -13.28 -7.62 -4.84
CA ARG A 29 -12.56 -6.59 -4.07
C ARG A 29 -11.08 -6.55 -4.48
N ALA A 30 -10.43 -7.70 -4.62
CA ALA A 30 -9.04 -7.80 -5.07
C ALA A 30 -8.84 -7.28 -6.51
N SER A 31 -9.81 -7.52 -7.41
CA SER A 31 -9.83 -7.00 -8.77
C SER A 31 -9.86 -5.48 -8.79
N LEU A 32 -10.78 -4.88 -8.03
CA LEU A 32 -10.93 -3.44 -7.92
C LEU A 32 -9.67 -2.79 -7.33
N LEU A 33 -9.13 -3.36 -6.25
CA LEU A 33 -7.92 -2.87 -5.61
C LEU A 33 -6.72 -2.90 -6.56
N THR A 34 -6.49 -4.02 -7.24
CA THR A 34 -5.34 -4.15 -8.14
C THR A 34 -5.48 -3.31 -9.42
N ALA A 35 -6.70 -3.14 -9.94
CA ALA A 35 -6.97 -2.21 -11.04
C ALA A 35 -6.63 -0.77 -10.66
N VAL A 36 -7.06 -0.34 -9.46
CA VAL A 36 -6.77 0.99 -8.92
C VAL A 36 -5.26 1.21 -8.77
N ILE A 37 -4.55 0.26 -8.16
CA ILE A 37 -3.10 0.37 -7.97
C ILE A 37 -2.40 0.45 -9.34
N ALA A 38 -2.78 -0.39 -10.30
CA ALA A 38 -2.22 -0.38 -11.64
C ALA A 38 -2.48 0.94 -12.39
N HIS A 39 -3.70 1.48 -12.28
CA HIS A 39 -4.05 2.79 -12.83
C HIS A 39 -3.17 3.90 -12.23
N THR A 40 -3.09 3.95 -10.89
CA THR A 40 -2.28 4.96 -10.19
C THR A 40 -0.81 4.83 -10.54
N ALA A 41 -0.27 3.62 -10.63
CA ALA A 41 1.11 3.38 -11.06
C ALA A 41 1.37 3.87 -12.50
N ALA A 42 0.42 3.66 -13.43
CA ALA A 42 0.53 4.16 -14.80
C ALA A 42 0.50 5.69 -14.87
N VAL A 43 -0.39 6.32 -14.12
CA VAL A 43 -0.48 7.77 -14.02
C VAL A 43 0.81 8.35 -13.41
N GLN A 44 1.29 7.79 -12.28
CA GLN A 44 2.52 8.22 -11.64
C GLN A 44 3.72 8.05 -12.58
N PHE A 45 3.83 6.93 -13.29
CA PHE A 45 4.92 6.70 -14.23
C PHE A 45 4.93 7.73 -15.37
N HIS A 46 3.74 8.06 -15.91
CA HIS A 46 3.59 9.07 -16.94
C HIS A 46 4.05 10.46 -16.48
N TYR A 47 3.72 10.85 -15.24
CA TYR A 47 4.11 12.15 -14.70
C TYR A 47 5.57 12.21 -14.23
N LEU A 48 6.19 11.05 -13.96
CA LEU A 48 7.54 11.00 -13.38
C LEU A 48 8.64 10.67 -14.36
N VAL A 49 8.29 10.17 -15.53
CA VAL A 49 9.23 9.86 -16.60
C VAL A 49 8.81 10.64 -17.84
N ASP A 50 9.47 11.78 -18.09
CA ASP A 50 9.04 12.79 -19.09
C ASP A 50 8.96 12.24 -20.51
N ARG A 51 9.87 11.32 -20.86
CA ARG A 51 9.86 10.64 -22.17
C ARG A 51 8.69 9.68 -22.36
N VAL A 52 8.08 9.21 -21.27
CA VAL A 52 7.04 8.19 -21.34
C VAL A 52 5.67 8.86 -21.39
N LYS A 53 5.06 8.81 -22.57
CA LYS A 53 3.71 9.33 -22.79
C LYS A 53 2.71 8.20 -22.79
N ILE A 54 1.87 8.15 -21.75
CA ILE A 54 0.79 7.18 -21.62
C ILE A 54 -0.53 7.94 -21.75
N SER A 55 -1.38 7.53 -22.68
CA SER A 55 -2.72 8.12 -22.79
C SER A 55 -3.62 7.67 -21.64
N GLN A 56 -4.65 8.45 -21.33
CA GLN A 56 -5.65 8.05 -20.33
C GLN A 56 -6.33 6.71 -20.69
N THR A 57 -6.54 6.46 -21.99
CA THR A 57 -7.07 5.18 -22.47
C THR A 57 -6.11 4.01 -22.19
N GLN A 58 -4.80 4.23 -22.32
CA GLN A 58 -3.79 3.23 -21.99
C GLN A 58 -3.71 2.99 -20.47
N CYS A 59 -3.83 4.02 -19.63
CA CYS A 59 -3.90 3.87 -18.18
C CYS A 59 -5.09 2.99 -17.77
N VAL A 60 -6.28 3.26 -18.32
CA VAL A 60 -7.49 2.46 -18.07
C VAL A 60 -7.33 1.04 -18.60
N ALA A 61 -6.74 0.86 -19.79
CA ALA A 61 -6.48 -0.48 -20.33
C ALA A 61 -5.50 -1.28 -19.46
N ILE A 62 -4.42 -0.68 -18.96
CA ILE A 62 -3.48 -1.32 -18.01
C ILE A 62 -4.23 -1.72 -16.73
N ALA A 63 -5.06 -0.83 -16.20
CA ALA A 63 -5.88 -1.10 -15.02
C ALA A 63 -6.81 -2.29 -15.22
N CYS A 64 -7.51 -2.36 -16.35
CA CYS A 64 -8.39 -3.49 -16.69
C CYS A 64 -7.59 -4.79 -16.91
N CYS A 65 -6.43 -4.72 -17.56
CA CYS A 65 -5.57 -5.89 -17.77
C CYS A 65 -5.10 -6.47 -16.44
N VAL A 66 -4.55 -5.66 -15.54
CA VAL A 66 -4.08 -6.14 -14.23
C VAL A 66 -5.25 -6.57 -13.36
N GLY A 67 -6.30 -5.75 -13.30
CA GLY A 67 -7.50 -6.01 -12.49
C GLY A 67 -8.25 -7.28 -12.89
N SER A 68 -8.13 -7.76 -14.13
CA SER A 68 -8.69 -9.04 -14.56
C SER A 68 -7.71 -10.20 -14.38
N THR A 69 -6.46 -10.04 -14.83
CA THR A 69 -5.48 -11.13 -14.85
C THR A 69 -4.99 -11.53 -13.46
N PHE A 70 -4.75 -10.57 -12.57
CA PHE A 70 -4.24 -10.83 -11.22
C PHE A 70 -5.19 -11.68 -10.36
N PRO A 71 -6.47 -11.29 -10.15
CA PRO A 71 -7.37 -12.08 -9.30
C PRO A 71 -7.67 -13.44 -9.91
N VAL A 72 -7.77 -13.56 -11.24
CA VAL A 72 -7.96 -14.86 -11.90
C VAL A 72 -6.76 -15.77 -11.62
N LEU A 73 -5.53 -15.29 -11.82
CA LEU A 73 -4.34 -16.09 -11.55
C LEU A 73 -4.23 -16.49 -10.08
N MET A 74 -4.47 -15.54 -9.17
CA MET A 74 -4.42 -15.79 -7.73
C MET A 74 -5.52 -16.73 -7.24
N MET A 75 -6.69 -16.67 -7.85
CA MET A 75 -7.78 -17.61 -7.57
C MET A 75 -7.39 -19.04 -7.88
N HIS A 76 -6.71 -19.27 -9.01
CA HIS A 76 -6.20 -20.59 -9.38
C HIS A 76 -5.08 -21.05 -8.44
N ILE A 77 -4.12 -20.17 -8.13
CA ILE A 77 -3.02 -20.49 -7.21
C ILE A 77 -3.57 -20.84 -5.82
N ALA A 78 -4.53 -20.06 -5.31
CA ALA A 78 -5.16 -20.29 -4.01
C ALA A 78 -5.95 -21.61 -3.98
N ALA A 79 -6.56 -22.02 -5.10
CA ALA A 79 -7.24 -23.30 -5.21
C ALA A 79 -6.29 -24.50 -5.17
N MET A 80 -5.03 -24.33 -5.60
CA MET A 80 -4.01 -25.40 -5.60
C MET A 80 -3.23 -25.50 -4.29
N ILE A 81 -3.04 -24.39 -3.58
CA ILE A 81 -2.21 -24.33 -2.38
C ILE A 81 -3.08 -24.40 -1.13
N VAL A 82 -3.66 -23.28 -0.72
CA VAL A 82 -4.52 -23.09 0.46
C VAL A 82 -5.21 -21.74 0.27
N PHE A 83 -6.49 -21.68 0.65
CA PHE A 83 -7.25 -20.44 0.73
C PHE A 83 -7.75 -20.21 2.17
N PRO A 84 -7.62 -18.98 2.71
CA PRO A 84 -6.94 -17.81 2.14
C PRO A 84 -5.41 -17.99 2.13
N ILE A 85 -4.73 -17.42 1.13
CA ILE A 85 -3.27 -17.48 1.04
C ILE A 85 -2.67 -16.81 2.30
N PRO A 86 -1.72 -17.42 3.03
CA PRO A 86 -1.08 -16.77 4.17
C PRO A 86 -0.26 -15.56 3.69
N PHE A 87 -0.21 -14.47 4.45
CA PHE A 87 0.55 -13.25 4.12
C PHE A 87 0.33 -12.73 2.68
N ILE A 88 -0.93 -12.73 2.20
CA ILE A 88 -1.32 -12.37 0.82
C ILE A 88 -0.53 -11.18 0.26
N PRO A 89 -0.46 -10.00 0.92
CA PRO A 89 0.18 -8.85 0.30
C PRO A 89 1.66 -9.13 -0.04
N ILE A 90 2.40 -9.79 0.86
CA ILE A 90 3.83 -10.05 0.70
C ILE A 90 4.09 -11.06 -0.42
N LEU A 91 3.36 -12.18 -0.40
CA LEU A 91 3.53 -13.27 -1.36
C LEU A 91 3.04 -12.91 -2.76
N THR A 92 2.09 -11.99 -2.86
CA THR A 92 1.47 -11.62 -4.14
C THR A 92 2.13 -10.45 -4.85
N PHE A 93 2.98 -9.65 -4.17
CA PHE A 93 3.69 -8.53 -4.80
C PHE A 93 4.49 -8.89 -6.04
N PRO A 94 5.32 -9.96 -6.05
CA PRO A 94 6.11 -10.28 -7.24
C PRO A 94 5.22 -10.56 -8.44
N VAL A 95 4.13 -11.29 -8.24
CA VAL A 95 3.17 -11.62 -9.30
C VAL A 95 2.46 -10.37 -9.80
N PHE A 96 2.02 -9.49 -8.89
CA PHE A 96 1.40 -8.21 -9.26
C PHE A 96 2.33 -7.37 -10.15
N TYR A 97 3.59 -7.18 -9.74
CA TYR A 97 4.53 -6.36 -10.51
C TYR A 97 4.90 -6.99 -11.85
N VAL A 98 5.03 -8.31 -11.93
CA VAL A 98 5.23 -9.00 -13.22
C VAL A 98 4.05 -8.76 -14.16
N LEU A 99 2.81 -8.93 -13.69
CA LEU A 99 1.61 -8.67 -14.50
C LEU A 99 1.50 -7.20 -14.90
N LEU A 100 1.88 -6.28 -14.01
CA LEU A 100 1.91 -4.84 -14.29
C LEU A 100 2.92 -4.52 -15.41
N ILE A 101 4.15 -5.02 -15.31
CA ILE A 101 5.20 -4.83 -16.33
C ILE A 101 4.77 -5.42 -17.69
N ILE A 102 4.15 -6.61 -17.69
CA ILE A 102 3.59 -7.22 -18.89
C ILE A 102 2.48 -6.33 -19.48
N SER A 103 1.59 -5.80 -18.63
CA SER A 103 0.50 -4.93 -19.08
C SER A 103 1.02 -3.63 -19.70
N PHE A 104 2.03 -2.99 -19.10
CA PHE A 104 2.73 -1.87 -19.72
C PHE A 104 3.31 -2.23 -21.09
N ARG A 105 3.96 -3.41 -21.20
CA ARG A 105 4.51 -3.88 -22.48
C ARG A 105 3.46 -4.04 -23.57
N VAL A 106 2.33 -4.64 -23.21
CA VAL A 106 1.25 -4.98 -24.15
C VAL A 106 0.49 -3.72 -24.57
N VAL A 107 0.21 -2.81 -23.64
CA VAL A 107 -0.65 -1.64 -23.88
C VAL A 107 0.12 -0.41 -24.37
N ALA A 108 1.28 -0.12 -23.79
CA ALA A 108 2.12 1.02 -24.19
C ALA A 108 3.07 0.68 -25.36
N GLY A 109 3.21 -0.61 -25.68
CA GLY A 109 3.96 -1.10 -26.85
C GLY A 109 5.46 -1.25 -26.61
N LYS A 110 6.16 -1.72 -27.65
CA LYS A 110 7.60 -2.08 -27.58
C LYS A 110 8.52 -0.87 -27.32
N GLY A 111 8.08 0.34 -27.66
CA GLY A 111 8.84 1.58 -27.43
C GLY A 111 8.92 2.00 -25.96
N PHE A 112 7.95 1.58 -25.14
CA PHE A 112 7.85 1.96 -23.73
C PHE A 112 9.14 1.71 -22.94
N PHE A 113 9.69 0.49 -23.02
CA PHE A 113 10.92 0.15 -22.27
C PHE A 113 12.14 0.87 -22.80
N ARG A 114 12.17 1.19 -24.10
CA ARG A 114 13.27 1.98 -24.67
C ARG A 114 13.23 3.40 -24.13
N ASP A 115 12.05 3.99 -24.08
CA ASP A 115 11.87 5.37 -23.61
C ASP A 115 12.09 5.46 -22.09
N ALA A 116 11.62 4.46 -21.32
CA ALA A 116 11.93 4.32 -19.90
C ALA A 116 13.43 4.09 -19.61
N ALA A 117 14.11 3.32 -20.46
CA ALA A 117 15.55 3.09 -20.34
C ALA A 117 16.38 4.31 -20.78
N ALA A 118 15.85 5.15 -21.67
CA ALA A 118 16.52 6.37 -22.11
C ALA A 118 16.65 7.40 -20.98
N ASP A 119 15.64 7.50 -20.09
CA ASP A 119 15.68 8.35 -18.89
C ASP A 119 15.78 7.49 -17.62
N MET A 120 16.85 6.71 -17.52
CA MET A 120 17.06 5.74 -16.44
C MET A 120 17.06 6.40 -15.04
N ASP A 121 17.55 7.64 -14.91
CA ASP A 121 17.54 8.37 -13.64
C ASP A 121 16.12 8.61 -13.11
N GLN A 122 15.19 9.03 -13.99
CA GLN A 122 13.79 9.24 -13.64
C GLN A 122 13.09 7.91 -13.35
N THR A 123 13.35 6.88 -14.15
CA THR A 123 12.83 5.53 -13.92
C THR A 123 13.29 4.95 -12.58
N ILE A 124 14.57 5.11 -12.21
CA ILE A 124 15.09 4.67 -10.91
C ILE A 124 14.41 5.41 -9.76
N ARG A 125 14.17 6.72 -9.90
CA ARG A 125 13.44 7.51 -8.89
C ARG A 125 12.03 6.99 -8.70
N PHE A 126 11.31 6.71 -9.79
CA PHE A 126 9.99 6.08 -9.73
C PHE A 126 10.03 4.71 -9.02
N VAL A 127 10.99 3.84 -9.38
CA VAL A 127 11.14 2.53 -8.74
C VAL A 127 11.43 2.67 -7.24
N LYS A 128 12.27 3.63 -6.85
CA LYS A 128 12.56 3.96 -5.45
C LYS A 128 11.31 4.41 -4.70
N TYR A 129 10.51 5.27 -5.33
CA TYR A 129 9.23 5.74 -4.78
C TYR A 129 8.26 4.56 -4.53
N ILE A 130 8.02 3.73 -5.55
CA ILE A 130 7.17 2.53 -5.43
C ILE A 130 7.73 1.56 -4.37
N SER A 131 9.04 1.36 -4.31
CA SER A 131 9.67 0.50 -3.31
C SER A 131 9.42 0.99 -1.87
N CYS A 132 9.39 2.31 -1.66
CA CYS A 132 9.04 2.88 -0.36
C CYS A 132 7.58 2.61 0.02
N GLN A 133 6.65 2.70 -0.96
CA GLN A 133 5.25 2.33 -0.74
C GLN A 133 5.10 0.85 -0.37
N VAL A 134 5.81 -0.05 -1.07
CA VAL A 134 5.79 -1.49 -0.78
C VAL A 134 6.36 -1.81 0.60
N LEU A 135 7.44 -1.12 1.00
CA LEU A 135 8.04 -1.28 2.32
C LEU A 135 7.01 -1.07 3.43
N LEU A 136 6.06 -0.14 3.25
CA LEU A 136 5.03 0.17 4.24
C LEU A 136 4.04 -0.96 4.45
N ILE A 137 3.70 -1.65 3.37
CA ILE A 137 2.83 -2.82 3.42
C ILE A 137 3.54 -4.00 4.12
N ILE A 138 4.85 -3.95 4.31
CA ILE A 138 5.61 -4.96 5.08
C ILE A 138 5.81 -4.52 6.53
N VAL A 139 6.27 -3.28 6.74
CA VAL A 139 6.65 -2.75 8.06
C VAL A 139 5.45 -2.72 9.00
N TYR A 140 4.29 -2.26 8.54
CA TYR A 140 3.15 -2.11 9.43
C TYR A 140 2.50 -3.45 9.86
N PRO A 141 2.31 -4.45 8.98
CA PRO A 141 1.90 -5.78 9.45
C PRO A 141 2.91 -6.45 10.37
N ALA A 142 4.21 -6.27 10.12
CA ALA A 142 5.25 -6.77 11.01
C ALA A 142 5.17 -6.11 12.40
N TYR A 143 4.94 -4.79 12.44
CA TYR A 143 4.63 -4.07 13.67
C TYR A 143 3.39 -4.62 14.36
N GLN A 144 2.30 -4.84 13.62
CA GLN A 144 1.05 -5.35 14.17
C GLN A 144 1.20 -6.76 14.75
N ALA A 145 1.97 -7.63 14.09
CA ALA A 145 2.30 -8.95 14.60
C ALA A 145 3.14 -8.85 15.89
N LEU A 146 4.16 -7.99 15.91
CA LEU A 146 4.97 -7.74 17.10
C LEU A 146 4.11 -7.20 18.26
N PHE A 147 3.23 -6.24 17.99
CA PHE A 147 2.31 -5.67 18.97
C PHE A 147 1.38 -6.75 19.54
N SER A 148 0.84 -7.62 18.70
CA SER A 148 -0.06 -8.71 19.15
C SER A 148 0.60 -9.67 20.15
N VAL A 149 1.91 -9.88 20.03
CA VAL A 149 2.68 -10.69 21.00
C VAL A 149 3.03 -9.87 22.25
N ALA A 150 3.34 -8.59 22.08
CA ALA A 150 3.82 -7.73 23.15
C ALA A 150 2.74 -7.26 24.13
N VAL A 151 1.48 -7.14 23.70
CA VAL A 151 0.34 -6.68 24.53
C VAL A 151 0.15 -7.52 25.81
N ALA A 152 0.52 -8.80 25.79
CA ALA A 152 0.41 -9.67 26.97
C ALA A 152 1.69 -9.71 27.82
N THR A 153 2.67 -8.85 27.56
CA THR A 153 3.99 -8.86 28.19
C THR A 153 4.39 -7.48 28.73
N ASN A 154 5.41 -7.42 29.60
CA ASN A 154 5.96 -6.17 30.13
C ASN A 154 6.57 -5.23 29.06
N HIS A 155 6.66 -5.65 27.80
CA HIS A 155 7.23 -4.87 26.70
C HIS A 155 6.20 -4.06 25.92
N GLU A 156 4.93 -4.08 26.33
CA GLU A 156 3.82 -3.37 25.69
C GLU A 156 4.14 -1.90 25.40
N LEU A 157 4.62 -1.15 26.41
CA LEU A 157 4.92 0.27 26.29
C LEU A 157 6.09 0.56 25.33
N VAL A 158 7.07 -0.33 25.25
CA VAL A 158 8.20 -0.21 24.31
C VAL A 158 7.72 -0.34 22.87
N VAL A 159 6.85 -1.31 22.59
CA VAL A 159 6.30 -1.50 21.24
C VAL A 159 5.35 -0.36 20.86
N MET A 160 4.62 0.23 21.82
CA MET A 160 3.83 1.43 21.56
C MET A 160 4.68 2.61 21.12
N LEU A 161 5.79 2.88 21.81
CA LEU A 161 6.71 3.96 21.47
C LEU A 161 7.46 3.73 20.15
N MET A 162 7.56 2.48 19.69
CA MET A 162 8.16 2.17 18.39
C MET A 162 7.31 2.69 17.22
N LEU A 163 5.98 2.70 17.34
CA LEU A 163 5.07 3.13 16.27
C LEU A 163 5.32 4.58 15.79
N PRO A 164 5.39 5.60 16.67
CA PRO A 164 5.69 6.96 16.25
C PRO A 164 7.11 7.11 15.68
N ILE A 165 8.08 6.31 16.16
CA ILE A 165 9.44 6.29 15.58
C ILE A 165 9.40 5.75 14.15
N ILE A 166 8.69 4.63 13.93
CA ILE A 166 8.46 4.06 12.60
C ILE A 166 7.78 5.10 11.71
N LYS A 167 6.70 5.73 12.17
CA LYS A 167 5.97 6.79 11.47
C LYS A 167 6.91 7.91 11.02
N SER A 168 7.71 8.47 11.93
CA SER A 168 8.65 9.55 11.63
C SER A 168 9.76 9.12 10.67
N LEU A 169 10.32 7.92 10.84
CA LEU A 169 11.34 7.37 9.94
C LEU A 169 10.79 7.22 8.52
N ILE A 170 9.55 6.73 8.37
CA ILE A 170 8.90 6.60 7.08
C ILE A 170 8.67 7.97 6.45
N LYS A 171 8.16 8.96 7.20
CA LYS A 171 7.98 10.33 6.69
C LYS A 171 9.31 10.89 6.17
N TYR A 172 10.37 10.72 6.95
CA TYR A 172 11.71 11.13 6.55
C TYR A 172 12.19 10.43 5.26
N LEU A 173 12.00 9.11 5.16
CA LEU A 173 12.36 8.35 3.96
C LEU A 173 11.56 8.79 2.74
N LEU A 174 10.24 8.97 2.87
CA LEU A 174 9.40 9.44 1.78
C LEU A 174 9.81 10.84 1.34
N LEU A 175 9.94 11.79 2.27
CA LEU A 175 10.41 13.16 1.98
C LEU A 175 11.73 13.15 1.21
N ARG A 176 12.69 12.30 1.62
CA ARG A 176 13.98 12.17 0.96
C ARG A 176 13.89 11.56 -0.45
N MET A 177 12.94 10.67 -0.67
CA MET A 177 12.74 9.99 -1.96
C MET A 177 11.89 10.82 -2.93
N THR A 178 11.08 11.74 -2.42
CA THR A 178 10.20 12.63 -3.19
C THR A 178 10.67 14.09 -3.17
N THR A 179 11.91 14.38 -2.76
CA THR A 179 12.46 15.77 -2.76
C THR A 179 12.39 16.44 -4.12
N HIS A 180 12.41 15.67 -5.20
CA HIS A 180 12.32 16.16 -6.57
C HIS A 180 10.89 16.15 -7.14
N MET A 181 9.90 15.81 -6.31
CA MET A 181 8.50 15.62 -6.66
C MET A 181 7.62 16.41 -5.69
N GLU A 182 7.88 17.72 -5.57
CA GLU A 182 7.32 18.59 -4.53
C GLU A 182 5.79 18.46 -4.39
N ASP A 183 5.06 18.30 -5.50
CA ASP A 183 3.61 18.16 -5.52
C ASP A 183 3.10 16.79 -5.02
N LEU A 184 3.88 15.72 -5.17
CA LEU A 184 3.51 14.35 -4.78
C LEU A 184 3.96 14.01 -3.34
N THR A 185 4.94 14.75 -2.81
CA THR A 185 5.42 14.66 -1.43
C THR A 185 4.30 14.71 -0.39
N PRO A 186 3.43 15.76 -0.36
CA PRO A 186 2.40 15.88 0.68
C PRO A 186 1.32 14.81 0.53
N GLU A 187 0.89 14.51 -0.70
CA GLU A 187 -0.10 13.45 -0.97
C GLU A 187 0.43 12.10 -0.48
N SER A 188 1.65 11.72 -0.87
CA SER A 188 2.24 10.44 -0.49
C SER A 188 2.45 10.31 1.02
N VAL A 189 2.84 11.39 1.71
CA VAL A 189 3.07 11.34 3.15
C VAL A 189 1.74 11.20 3.91
N ILE A 190 0.74 12.00 3.55
CA ILE A 190 -0.57 11.98 4.21
C ILE A 190 -1.31 10.67 3.90
N PHE A 191 -1.42 10.33 2.61
CA PHE A 191 -2.20 9.17 2.17
C PHE A 191 -1.57 7.84 2.55
N THR A 192 -0.24 7.75 2.58
CA THR A 192 0.41 6.48 2.92
C THR A 192 0.72 6.43 4.40
N VAL A 193 1.48 7.37 4.94
CA VAL A 193 1.96 7.25 6.33
C VAL A 193 0.85 7.47 7.34
N ASP A 194 0.11 8.57 7.21
CA ASP A 194 -0.88 8.91 8.23
C ASP A 194 -2.11 8.00 8.16
N PHE A 195 -2.56 7.62 6.95
CA PHE A 195 -3.64 6.65 6.78
C PHE A 195 -3.28 5.25 7.29
N PHE A 196 -2.15 4.67 6.87
CA PHE A 196 -1.76 3.35 7.35
C PHE A 196 -1.54 3.40 8.86
N ASN A 197 -0.81 4.39 9.38
CA ASN A 197 -0.62 4.53 10.82
C ASN A 197 -1.96 4.58 11.58
N ALA A 198 -2.94 5.34 11.10
CA ALA A 198 -4.26 5.41 11.72
C ALA A 198 -5.02 4.07 11.65
N LEU A 199 -4.95 3.36 10.52
CA LEU A 199 -5.59 2.04 10.36
C LEU A 199 -4.95 0.99 11.28
N TYR A 200 -3.62 0.99 11.40
CA TYR A 200 -2.90 0.09 12.30
C TYR A 200 -3.09 0.45 13.76
N LEU A 201 -3.18 1.73 14.09
CA LEU A 201 -3.55 2.19 15.43
C LEU A 201 -4.96 1.69 15.79
N ALA A 202 -5.94 1.89 14.90
CA ALA A 202 -7.32 1.46 15.12
C ALA A 202 -7.43 -0.07 15.31
N THR A 203 -6.75 -0.85 14.47
CA THR A 203 -6.76 -2.32 14.59
C THR A 203 -5.99 -2.83 15.82
N SER A 204 -4.92 -2.14 16.23
CA SER A 204 -4.18 -2.46 17.45
C SER A 204 -5.00 -2.12 18.70
N MET A 205 -5.71 -0.98 18.70
CA MET A 205 -6.66 -0.61 19.75
C MET A 205 -7.84 -1.59 19.86
N GLN A 206 -8.39 -2.06 18.74
CA GLN A 206 -9.45 -3.10 18.76
C GLN A 206 -8.99 -4.42 19.39
N ARG A 207 -7.70 -4.75 19.26
CA ARG A 207 -7.11 -5.96 19.85
C ARG A 207 -6.63 -5.76 21.29
N ALA A 208 -6.44 -4.52 21.72
CA ALA A 208 -6.08 -4.23 23.09
C ALA A 208 -7.28 -4.48 24.02
N THR A 209 -7.08 -5.31 25.03
CA THR A 209 -8.10 -5.66 26.02
C THR A 209 -8.21 -4.66 27.17
N SER A 210 -7.23 -3.75 27.31
CA SER A 210 -7.13 -2.81 28.43
C SER A 210 -7.42 -1.37 28.00
N THR A 211 -8.33 -0.70 28.72
CA THR A 211 -8.63 0.74 28.52
C THR A 211 -7.39 1.61 28.70
N THR A 212 -6.46 1.20 29.58
CA THR A 212 -5.22 1.92 29.84
C THR A 212 -4.35 2.00 28.59
N THR A 213 -4.18 0.88 27.87
CA THR A 213 -3.48 0.79 26.58
C THR A 213 -4.01 1.77 25.55
N ILE A 214 -5.34 1.84 25.43
CA ILE A 214 -6.02 2.71 24.46
C ILE A 214 -5.77 4.18 24.81
N VAL A 215 -5.90 4.55 26.08
CA VAL A 215 -5.64 5.92 26.56
C VAL A 215 -4.17 6.30 26.34
N THR A 216 -3.22 5.40 26.61
CA THR A 216 -1.80 5.62 26.38
C THR A 216 -1.50 5.85 24.90
N PHE A 217 -2.11 5.09 23.99
CA PHE A 217 -1.96 5.30 22.55
C PHE A 217 -2.46 6.67 22.09
N VAL A 218 -3.66 7.08 22.53
CA VAL A 218 -4.22 8.40 22.18
C VAL A 218 -3.32 9.50 22.71
N ALA A 219 -2.87 9.41 23.96
CA ALA A 219 -1.98 10.40 24.56
C ALA A 219 -0.65 10.53 23.81
N LEU A 220 -0.05 9.39 23.42
CA LEU A 220 1.21 9.38 22.66
C LEU A 220 1.06 9.93 21.24
N ASP A 221 -0.03 9.63 20.54
CA ASP A 221 -0.27 10.17 19.19
C ASP A 221 -0.55 11.68 19.24
N MET A 222 -1.35 12.15 20.23
CA MET A 222 -1.57 13.59 20.44
C MET A 222 -0.27 14.32 20.79
N PHE A 223 0.57 13.75 21.66
CA PHE A 223 1.86 14.34 22.00
C PHE A 223 2.75 14.50 20.77
N HIS A 224 2.89 13.43 19.95
CA HIS A 224 3.70 13.49 18.73
C HIS A 224 3.13 14.44 17.68
N LEU A 225 1.80 14.53 17.56
CA LEU A 225 1.15 15.50 16.67
C LEU A 225 1.49 16.93 17.09
N VAL A 226 1.34 17.26 18.37
CA VAL A 226 1.62 18.61 18.90
C VAL A 226 3.11 18.95 18.78
N PHE A 227 3.99 17.98 19.08
CA PHE A 227 5.43 18.16 18.93
C PHE A 227 5.83 18.42 17.47
N GLY A 228 5.31 17.63 16.53
CA GLY A 228 5.57 17.81 15.09
C GLY A 228 5.06 19.15 14.56
N LEU A 229 3.87 19.59 15.00
CA LEU A 229 3.33 20.91 14.65
C LEU A 229 4.16 22.07 15.23
N TRP A 230 4.69 21.90 16.43
CA TRP A 230 5.54 22.90 17.07
C TRP A 230 6.88 23.04 16.36
N GLU A 231 7.51 21.92 15.98
CA GLU A 231 8.77 21.91 15.24
C GLU A 231 8.62 22.52 13.85
N GLN A 232 7.55 22.18 13.12
CA GLN A 232 7.27 22.73 11.79
C GLN A 232 6.94 24.24 11.80
N ARG A 233 6.45 24.78 12.93
CA ARG A 233 6.17 26.21 13.09
C ARG A 233 7.42 27.03 13.44
N ASN A 234 8.46 26.39 13.97
CA ASN A 234 9.70 27.04 14.41
C ASN A 234 10.88 26.87 13.44
N LEU A 235 10.63 26.31 12.26
CA LEU A 235 11.52 26.22 11.10
C LEU A 235 11.05 27.20 10.01
#